data_AF-A6TCV4-F1
#
_entry.id   AF-A6TCV4-F1
#
_cell.length_a   1.000
_cell.length_b   1.000
_cell.length_c   1.000
_cell.angle_alpha   90.00
_cell.angle_beta   90.00
_cell.angle_gamma   90.00
#
_symmetry.space_group_name_H-M   'P 1'
#
loop_
_entity.id
_entity.type
_entity.pdbx_description
1 polymer ?
#
loop_
_entity_poly.entity_id
_entity_poly.type
_entity_poly.pdbx_seq_one_letter_code
_entity_poly.pdbx_strand_id
1 'polypeptide(L)'
;MIPDVSQALAWLEKHPQALQGIQRGLERETLRVNADGTLATTGHPPALGSALTHKWITTDFAEALLEFITPVDGDIEHMLTFMRDVHRYTARQLGDERMWPLSMPCYIAPGQDIELAQYGTSNVGRLKTLYREGLKNRYGALMQTISGVHYNFSLPMAFWQAKCGVEDAESGKEAISAGYFRSIRNYYRFGWVIPYLFGASPAICSSFLQGKPTTLPFEETGNGMYYLPYATSLRLSDLGYTNKSQSNLGITFNDLHEYVAGLKRAIKTPSEEYAKIGLQKDGKYLQINSNILQIENELYAPIRPKRVTRRGETPSDALLRGGIEYIEVRSLDINPFSPIGVDAQQVRFLDLFMVWCALADAPEMSSDELLCTRTNWNRVILEGRKPGLTLGIGCESAQFPLAQVGKDLFRDLRRVAQTLDSIHGGQAYQQVCDELLACFDDPELTFSARILRSMIEEGIGGTGRALADRYRTQLREEPLEILSEDDFIAERDASVARQKKVEAEDSEPFEALLARHA
;
A
#
# COMPACT_ATOMS: atom_id res chain seq x y z
N MET A 1 7.79 -8.08 -25.05
CA MET A 1 8.02 -7.38 -23.76
C MET A 1 7.67 -8.28 -22.58
N ILE A 2 6.47 -8.86 -22.55
CA ILE A 2 6.13 -9.95 -21.61
C ILE A 2 7.03 -11.17 -21.91
N PRO A 3 7.67 -11.79 -20.91
CA PRO A 3 8.51 -12.96 -21.09
C PRO A 3 7.68 -14.19 -21.50
N ASP A 4 8.30 -15.18 -22.13
CA ASP A 4 7.63 -16.47 -22.35
C ASP A 4 7.55 -17.25 -21.05
N VAL A 5 6.34 -17.46 -20.54
CA VAL A 5 6.05 -18.19 -19.29
C VAL A 5 5.42 -19.57 -19.59
N SER A 6 5.43 -20.02 -20.85
CA SER A 6 4.68 -21.21 -21.29
C SER A 6 5.04 -22.48 -20.52
N GLN A 7 6.33 -22.70 -20.23
CA GLN A 7 6.79 -23.86 -19.48
C GLN A 7 6.31 -23.83 -18.02
N ALA A 8 6.37 -22.68 -17.36
CA ALA A 8 5.95 -22.54 -15.97
C ALA A 8 4.42 -22.62 -15.82
N LEU A 9 3.66 -22.09 -16.78
CA LEU A 9 2.20 -22.25 -16.83
C LEU A 9 1.80 -23.70 -17.11
N ALA A 10 2.48 -24.40 -18.02
CA ALA A 10 2.24 -25.83 -18.25
C ALA A 10 2.58 -26.69 -17.02
N TRP A 11 3.56 -26.28 -16.21
CA TRP A 11 3.81 -26.89 -14.91
C TRP A 11 2.65 -26.63 -13.94
N LEU A 12 2.15 -25.39 -13.87
CA LEU A 12 1.05 -25.02 -12.98
C LEU A 12 -0.23 -25.81 -13.31
N GLU A 13 -0.58 -25.92 -14.58
CA GLU A 13 -1.76 -26.67 -15.06
C GLU A 13 -1.70 -28.17 -14.69
N LYS A 14 -0.49 -28.73 -14.55
CA LYS A 14 -0.28 -30.12 -14.10
C LYS A 14 -0.30 -30.26 -12.58
N HIS A 15 -0.17 -29.17 -11.83
CA HIS A 15 -0.12 -29.13 -10.37
C HIS A 15 -1.11 -28.10 -9.81
N PRO A 16 -2.41 -28.16 -10.13
CA PRO A 16 -3.37 -27.12 -9.73
C PRO A 16 -3.39 -26.92 -8.20
N GLN A 17 -3.34 -28.02 -7.44
CA GLN A 17 -3.34 -28.00 -5.97
C GLN A 17 -2.15 -27.25 -5.35
N ALA A 18 -1.11 -26.92 -6.13
CA ALA A 18 -0.02 -26.04 -5.71
C ALA A 18 -0.51 -24.64 -5.31
N LEU A 19 -1.68 -24.19 -5.77
CA LEU A 19 -2.26 -22.88 -5.42
C LEU A 19 -3.37 -22.96 -4.36
N GLN A 20 -3.76 -24.15 -3.91
CA GLN A 20 -4.79 -24.27 -2.88
C GLN A 20 -4.29 -23.72 -1.54
N GLY A 21 -4.98 -22.73 -1.00
CA GLY A 21 -4.63 -22.12 0.30
C GLY A 21 -3.74 -20.87 0.21
N ILE A 22 -3.82 -20.10 -0.88
CA ILE A 22 -3.30 -18.71 -0.90
C ILE A 22 -3.86 -17.96 0.33
N GLN A 23 -2.98 -17.26 1.05
CA GLN A 23 -3.37 -16.42 2.17
C GLN A 23 -3.18 -14.93 1.84
N ARG A 24 -4.10 -14.11 2.33
CA ARG A 24 -4.24 -12.69 2.02
C ARG A 24 -4.42 -11.86 3.28
N GLY A 25 -4.15 -10.57 3.18
CA GLY A 25 -4.55 -9.58 4.16
C GLY A 25 -4.66 -8.20 3.53
N LEU A 26 -5.53 -7.36 4.04
CA LEU A 26 -5.74 -6.00 3.53
C LEU A 26 -5.47 -4.98 4.63
N GLU A 27 -4.75 -3.93 4.29
CA GLU A 27 -4.63 -2.70 5.07
C GLU A 27 -5.27 -1.58 4.24
N ARG A 28 -6.18 -0.80 4.83
CA ARG A 28 -6.84 0.32 4.13
C ARG A 28 -6.83 1.57 4.99
N GLU A 29 -6.24 2.63 4.47
CA GLU A 29 -6.12 3.93 5.11
C GLU A 29 -7.28 4.86 4.73
N THR A 30 -7.73 5.72 5.65
CA THR A 30 -8.71 6.78 5.37
C THR A 30 -8.67 7.92 6.38
N LEU A 31 -8.76 9.15 5.89
CA LEU A 31 -8.88 10.32 6.76
C LEU A 31 -10.30 10.44 7.33
N ARG A 32 -10.41 10.70 8.63
CA ARG A 32 -11.63 11.23 9.24
C ARG A 32 -11.78 12.69 8.84
N VAL A 33 -12.93 13.03 8.27
CA VAL A 33 -13.25 14.38 7.80
C VAL A 33 -14.64 14.81 8.28
N ASN A 34 -14.83 16.12 8.39
CA ASN A 34 -16.14 16.73 8.64
C ASN A 34 -17.01 16.66 7.38
N ALA A 35 -18.29 17.03 7.51
CA ALA A 35 -19.24 17.05 6.38
C ALA A 35 -18.82 17.99 5.23
N ASP A 36 -18.05 19.04 5.53
CA ASP A 36 -17.49 19.98 4.55
C ASP A 36 -16.21 19.45 3.85
N GLY A 37 -15.70 18.29 4.28
CA GLY A 37 -14.49 17.65 3.76
C GLY A 37 -13.19 18.10 4.43
N THR A 38 -13.25 19.00 5.42
CA THR A 38 -12.07 19.39 6.21
C THR A 38 -11.64 18.25 7.14
N LEU A 39 -10.35 18.18 7.45
CA LEU A 39 -9.79 17.16 8.34
C LEU A 39 -10.40 17.27 9.75
N ALA A 40 -10.84 16.15 10.32
CA ALA A 40 -11.30 16.11 11.71
C ALA A 40 -10.14 16.42 12.67
N THR A 41 -10.41 17.21 13.71
CA THR A 41 -9.44 17.60 14.74
C THR A 41 -9.73 16.98 16.11
N THR A 42 -10.69 16.07 16.16
CA THR A 42 -10.94 15.22 17.34
C THR A 42 -9.87 14.13 17.42
N GLY A 43 -9.59 13.62 18.62
CA GLY A 43 -8.71 12.47 18.80
C GLY A 43 -9.29 11.17 18.22
N HIS A 44 -8.50 10.10 18.23
CA HIS A 44 -8.95 8.76 17.84
C HIS A 44 -10.20 8.38 18.65
N PRO A 45 -11.32 7.98 18.00
CA PRO A 45 -12.59 7.78 18.70
C PRO A 45 -12.45 6.76 19.84
N PRO A 46 -12.84 7.11 21.09
CA PRO A 46 -12.65 6.23 22.25
C PRO A 46 -13.31 4.85 22.13
N ALA A 47 -14.39 4.75 21.34
CA ALA A 47 -15.09 3.50 21.05
C ALA A 47 -14.25 2.49 20.23
N LEU A 48 -13.16 2.95 19.59
CA LEU A 48 -12.21 2.12 18.84
C LEU A 48 -11.01 1.68 19.70
N GLY A 49 -10.91 2.16 20.95
CA GLY A 49 -9.93 1.69 21.92
C GLY A 49 -8.53 2.28 21.69
N SER A 50 -7.51 1.45 21.86
CA SER A 50 -6.11 1.86 21.76
C SER A 50 -5.53 1.58 20.37
N ALA A 51 -5.30 2.63 19.58
CA ALA A 51 -4.64 2.49 18.28
C ALA A 51 -3.25 1.81 18.37
N LEU A 52 -2.55 1.91 19.51
CA LEU A 52 -1.24 1.27 19.70
C LEU A 52 -1.32 -0.27 19.67
N THR A 53 -2.43 -0.85 20.12
CA THR A 53 -2.51 -2.29 20.40
C THR A 53 -3.77 -3.00 19.90
N HIS A 54 -4.73 -2.26 19.33
CA HIS A 54 -5.94 -2.83 18.74
C HIS A 54 -5.59 -3.66 17.50
N LYS A 55 -6.23 -4.82 17.34
CA LYS A 55 -5.86 -5.80 16.31
C LYS A 55 -6.26 -5.42 14.89
N TRP A 56 -7.37 -4.68 14.72
CA TRP A 56 -8.00 -4.46 13.41
C TRP A 56 -8.14 -3.00 12.99
N ILE A 57 -7.95 -2.05 13.93
CA ILE A 57 -8.23 -0.63 13.75
C ILE A 57 -7.11 0.12 14.43
N THR A 58 -6.35 0.90 13.67
CA THR A 58 -5.26 1.72 14.20
C THR A 58 -5.24 3.06 13.46
N THR A 59 -4.16 3.80 13.64
CA THR A 59 -3.87 5.04 12.91
C THR A 59 -2.54 4.90 12.18
N ASP A 60 -2.46 5.46 10.97
CA ASP A 60 -1.18 5.63 10.28
C ASP A 60 -0.53 6.96 10.75
N PHE A 61 -0.11 7.86 9.87
CA PHE A 61 0.69 9.04 10.22
C PHE A 61 -0.03 10.04 11.15
N ALA A 62 -1.27 10.39 10.83
CA ALA A 62 -2.05 11.41 11.55
C ALA A 62 -3.07 10.77 12.50
N GLU A 63 -3.46 11.48 13.55
CA GLU A 63 -4.51 11.04 14.49
C GLU A 63 -5.88 10.88 13.81
N ALA A 64 -6.10 11.64 12.73
CA ALA A 64 -7.26 11.55 11.88
C ALA A 64 -7.14 10.49 10.77
N LEU A 65 -5.97 9.87 10.55
CA LEU A 65 -5.75 8.89 9.49
C LEU A 65 -5.96 7.47 10.05
N LEU A 66 -7.19 6.97 9.95
CA LEU A 66 -7.53 5.60 10.31
C LEU A 66 -6.84 4.61 9.37
N GLU A 67 -6.48 3.46 9.90
CA GLU A 67 -5.99 2.32 9.15
C GLU A 67 -6.72 1.05 9.64
N PHE A 68 -7.36 0.35 8.71
CA PHE A 68 -8.08 -0.88 8.98
C PHE A 68 -7.28 -2.08 8.46
N ILE A 69 -7.12 -3.09 9.30
CA ILE A 69 -6.24 -4.24 9.05
C ILE A 69 -7.04 -5.52 9.23
N THR A 70 -7.16 -6.32 8.18
CA THR A 70 -7.76 -7.66 8.31
C THR A 70 -6.76 -8.62 8.95
N PRO A 71 -7.21 -9.61 9.74
CA PRO A 71 -6.39 -10.78 9.98
C PRO A 71 -6.04 -11.47 8.66
N VAL A 72 -5.00 -12.31 8.68
CA VAL A 72 -4.63 -13.15 7.53
C VAL A 72 -5.76 -14.15 7.25
N ASP A 73 -6.15 -14.27 5.98
CA ASP A 73 -7.32 -15.05 5.56
C ASP A 73 -7.10 -15.78 4.23
N GLY A 74 -7.70 -16.96 4.09
CA GLY A 74 -7.70 -17.75 2.86
C GLY A 74 -8.91 -17.49 1.96
N ASP A 75 -9.98 -16.90 2.48
CA ASP A 75 -11.23 -16.64 1.74
C ASP A 75 -11.40 -15.15 1.43
N ILE A 76 -11.60 -14.83 0.14
CA ILE A 76 -11.68 -13.44 -0.34
C ILE A 76 -12.93 -12.75 0.19
N GLU A 77 -14.08 -13.43 0.15
CA GLU A 77 -15.35 -12.82 0.54
C GLU A 77 -15.40 -12.60 2.06
N HIS A 78 -14.92 -13.58 2.85
CA HIS A 78 -14.80 -13.44 4.30
C HIS A 78 -13.86 -12.28 4.67
N MET A 79 -12.69 -12.16 4.03
CA MET A 79 -11.76 -11.04 4.27
C MET A 79 -12.39 -9.68 3.95
N LEU A 80 -13.09 -9.56 2.81
CA LEU A 80 -13.74 -8.32 2.40
C LEU A 80 -14.94 -7.97 3.28
N THR A 81 -15.73 -8.95 3.69
CA THR A 81 -16.84 -8.77 4.65
C THR A 81 -16.31 -8.37 6.02
N PHE A 82 -15.20 -8.95 6.48
CA PHE A 82 -14.54 -8.55 7.73
C PHE A 82 -14.08 -7.09 7.66
N MET A 83 -13.41 -6.70 6.57
CA MET A 83 -13.02 -5.31 6.33
C MET A 83 -14.25 -4.38 6.33
N ARG A 84 -15.37 -4.83 5.78
CA ARG A 84 -16.63 -4.09 5.75
C ARG A 84 -17.27 -3.94 7.12
N ASP A 85 -17.23 -4.96 7.97
CA ASP A 85 -17.70 -4.88 9.35
C ASP A 85 -16.90 -3.85 10.16
N VAL A 86 -15.58 -3.82 9.98
CA VAL A 86 -14.72 -2.81 10.58
C VAL A 86 -15.12 -1.39 10.13
N HIS A 87 -15.44 -1.21 8.84
CA HIS A 87 -15.96 0.06 8.31
C HIS A 87 -17.35 0.42 8.85
N ARG A 88 -18.28 -0.53 8.91
CA ARG A 88 -19.65 -0.36 9.43
C ARG A 88 -19.63 0.08 10.89
N TYR A 89 -18.90 -0.66 11.72
CA TYR A 89 -18.77 -0.31 13.14
C TYR A 89 -18.14 1.07 13.31
N THR A 90 -17.01 1.33 12.64
CA THR A 90 -16.34 2.63 12.74
C THR A 90 -17.25 3.77 12.29
N ALA A 91 -17.95 3.65 11.15
CA ALA A 91 -18.86 4.68 10.64
C ALA A 91 -19.98 5.05 11.64
N ARG A 92 -20.42 4.10 12.48
CA ARG A 92 -21.40 4.36 13.56
C ARG A 92 -20.78 5.05 14.78
N GLN A 93 -19.48 4.87 15.03
CA GLN A 93 -18.76 5.46 16.17
C GLN A 93 -18.13 6.83 15.89
N LEU A 94 -18.19 7.33 14.65
CA LEU A 94 -17.57 8.58 14.24
C LEU A 94 -18.38 9.86 14.52
N GLY A 95 -19.50 9.78 15.24
CA GLY A 95 -20.37 10.95 15.46
C GLY A 95 -20.84 11.51 14.12
N ASP A 96 -20.52 12.77 13.79
CA ASP A 96 -20.85 13.43 12.52
C ASP A 96 -19.78 13.30 11.42
N GLU A 97 -18.57 12.87 11.79
CA GLU A 97 -17.43 12.69 10.88
C GLU A 97 -17.68 11.56 9.86
N ARG A 98 -16.94 11.56 8.74
CA ARG A 98 -16.97 10.49 7.75
C ARG A 98 -15.57 10.15 7.28
N MET A 99 -15.46 9.06 6.54
CA MET A 99 -14.22 8.57 5.96
C MET A 99 -14.00 9.20 4.58
N TRP A 100 -12.81 9.73 4.33
CA TRP A 100 -12.45 10.25 3.01
C TRP A 100 -12.29 9.09 2.00
N PRO A 101 -12.97 9.13 0.83
CA PRO A 101 -13.06 7.99 -0.08
C PRO A 101 -12.02 8.00 -1.19
N LEU A 102 -11.04 8.91 -1.16
CA LEU A 102 -10.03 9.08 -2.21
C LEU A 102 -8.60 8.99 -1.62
N SER A 103 -7.63 8.58 -2.43
CA SER A 103 -6.21 8.61 -2.01
C SER A 103 -5.69 10.01 -1.74
N MET A 104 -6.04 10.98 -2.60
CA MET A 104 -5.58 12.36 -2.46
C MET A 104 -6.56 13.16 -1.58
N PRO A 105 -6.08 13.82 -0.50
CA PRO A 105 -6.89 14.80 0.21
C PRO A 105 -7.02 16.09 -0.59
N CYS A 106 -7.93 16.97 -0.16
CA CYS A 106 -8.12 18.28 -0.80
C CYS A 106 -8.05 19.45 0.18
N TYR A 107 -8.92 19.46 1.19
CA TYR A 107 -9.10 20.58 2.12
C TYR A 107 -8.09 20.56 3.28
N ILE A 108 -6.82 20.59 2.93
CA ILE A 108 -5.70 20.75 3.88
C ILE A 108 -4.91 21.97 3.42
N ALA A 109 -4.93 23.04 4.22
CA ALA A 109 -4.21 24.26 3.90
C ALA A 109 -2.68 24.05 4.03
N PRO A 110 -1.85 24.72 3.22
CA PRO A 110 -0.41 24.71 3.43
C PRO A 110 -0.05 25.17 4.85
N GLY A 111 0.70 24.35 5.57
CA GLY A 111 1.10 24.64 6.95
C GLY A 111 0.02 24.40 8.01
N GLN A 112 -1.14 23.85 7.64
CA GLN A 112 -2.15 23.41 8.62
C GLN A 112 -1.52 22.42 9.60
N ASP A 113 -1.73 22.66 10.89
CA ASP A 113 -1.22 21.75 11.93
C ASP A 113 -2.06 20.47 11.90
N ILE A 114 -1.45 19.41 11.38
CA ILE A 114 -2.02 18.06 11.36
C ILE A 114 -1.49 17.36 12.61
N GLU A 115 -2.41 17.00 13.51
CA GLU A 115 -2.08 16.23 14.69
C GLU A 115 -1.53 14.86 14.29
N LEU A 116 -0.32 14.55 14.76
CA LEU A 116 0.32 13.25 14.56
C LEU A 116 -0.44 12.18 15.35
N ALA A 117 -0.39 10.93 14.91
CA ALA A 117 -1.02 9.86 15.67
C ALA A 117 -0.43 9.75 17.11
N GLN A 118 -1.34 9.66 18.08
CA GLN A 118 -1.03 9.62 19.51
C GLN A 118 -1.15 8.18 20.04
N TYR A 119 -0.06 7.64 20.60
CA TYR A 119 0.01 6.25 21.09
C TYR A 119 0.26 6.15 22.60
N GLY A 120 -0.12 7.17 23.36
CA GLY A 120 0.06 7.23 24.81
C GLY A 120 1.50 7.48 25.26
N THR A 121 1.80 7.10 26.51
CA THR A 121 3.02 7.53 27.20
C THR A 121 4.12 6.47 27.24
N SER A 122 3.83 5.25 26.79
CA SER A 122 4.84 4.18 26.73
C SER A 122 6.00 4.57 25.81
N ASN A 123 7.19 4.02 26.07
CA ASN A 123 8.36 4.26 25.24
C ASN A 123 8.12 3.86 23.78
N VAL A 124 7.44 2.73 23.53
CA VAL A 124 7.06 2.28 22.18
C VAL A 124 6.06 3.24 21.53
N GLY A 125 5.05 3.70 22.28
CA GLY A 125 4.07 4.67 21.80
C GLY A 125 4.71 6.01 21.45
N ARG A 126 5.53 6.55 22.35
CA ARG A 126 6.30 7.78 22.13
C ARG A 126 7.27 7.67 20.95
N LEU A 127 7.92 6.52 20.77
CA LEU A 127 8.79 6.28 19.61
C LEU A 127 8.00 6.30 18.30
N LYS A 128 6.80 5.71 18.26
CA LYS A 128 5.91 5.73 17.08
C LYS A 128 5.42 7.13 16.74
N THR A 129 5.11 7.97 17.73
CA THR A 129 4.74 9.37 17.50
C THR A 129 5.97 10.19 17.08
N LEU A 130 7.15 9.97 17.69
CA LEU A 130 8.39 10.65 17.30
C LEU A 130 8.84 10.30 15.88
N TYR A 131 8.67 9.04 15.46
CA TYR A 131 8.90 8.63 14.08
C TYR A 131 8.10 9.50 13.10
N ARG A 132 6.82 9.72 13.39
CA ARG A 132 5.91 10.57 12.59
C ARG A 132 6.29 12.04 12.64
N GLU A 133 6.76 12.55 13.79
CA GLU A 133 7.33 13.89 13.88
C GLU A 133 8.53 14.03 12.93
N GLY A 134 9.40 13.02 12.87
CA GLY A 134 10.49 12.98 11.89
C GLY A 134 9.99 12.98 10.44
N LEU A 135 8.98 12.18 10.11
CA LEU A 135 8.37 12.17 8.77
C LEU A 135 7.79 13.53 8.40
N LYS A 136 7.07 14.19 9.33
CA LYS A 136 6.54 15.54 9.17
C LYS A 136 7.65 16.54 8.83
N ASN A 137 8.76 16.48 9.56
CA ASN A 137 9.87 17.42 9.39
C ASN A 137 10.70 17.14 8.12
N ARG A 138 10.80 15.88 7.68
CA ARG A 138 11.55 15.47 6.48
C ARG A 138 10.76 15.65 5.18
N TYR A 139 9.47 15.32 5.19
CA TYR A 139 8.64 15.21 3.97
C TYR A 139 7.43 16.15 3.93
N GLY A 140 7.11 16.78 5.07
CA GLY A 140 5.88 17.55 5.23
C GLY A 140 4.68 16.67 5.57
N ALA A 141 3.85 17.14 6.51
CA ALA A 141 2.67 16.42 6.96
C ALA A 141 1.63 16.17 5.84
N LEU A 142 1.53 17.09 4.86
CA LEU A 142 0.55 16.97 3.77
C LEU A 142 0.76 15.70 2.94
N MET A 143 1.99 15.38 2.55
CA MET A 143 2.31 14.16 1.81
C MET A 143 1.87 12.90 2.58
N GLN A 144 2.02 12.92 3.90
CA GLN A 144 1.70 11.80 4.78
C GLN A 144 0.20 11.61 5.05
N THR A 145 -0.64 12.50 4.53
CA THR A 145 -2.11 12.33 4.55
C THR A 145 -2.66 11.66 3.29
N ILE A 146 -1.79 11.35 2.32
CA ILE A 146 -2.15 10.53 1.17
C ILE A 146 -2.40 9.10 1.65
N SER A 147 -3.56 8.54 1.33
CA SER A 147 -3.96 7.19 1.76
C SER A 147 -3.87 6.18 0.62
N GLY A 148 -3.64 4.91 0.96
CA GLY A 148 -3.66 3.79 0.03
C GLY A 148 -4.27 2.52 0.59
N VAL A 149 -4.19 1.47 -0.23
CA VAL A 149 -4.49 0.09 0.18
C VAL A 149 -3.21 -0.73 0.06
N HIS A 150 -2.91 -1.54 1.07
CA HIS A 150 -1.87 -2.55 0.98
C HIS A 150 -2.52 -3.93 0.86
N TYR A 151 -2.03 -4.70 -0.12
CA TYR A 151 -2.42 -6.08 -0.35
C TYR A 151 -1.29 -7.01 0.07
N ASN A 152 -1.53 -7.77 1.13
CA ASN A 152 -0.60 -8.74 1.68
C ASN A 152 -0.92 -10.12 1.11
N PHE A 153 0.09 -10.82 0.59
CA PHE A 153 -0.09 -12.07 -0.15
C PHE A 153 0.99 -13.09 0.18
N SER A 154 0.60 -14.35 0.36
CA SER A 154 1.53 -15.48 0.43
C SER A 154 1.03 -16.71 -0.31
N LEU A 155 1.96 -17.39 -0.98
CA LEU A 155 1.71 -18.67 -1.62
C LEU A 155 1.70 -19.79 -0.56
N PRO A 156 0.83 -20.80 -0.72
CA PRO A 156 0.78 -21.92 0.21
C PRO A 156 2.08 -22.74 0.17
N MET A 157 2.39 -23.47 1.26
CA MET A 157 3.56 -24.36 1.29
C MET A 157 3.54 -25.41 0.17
N ALA A 158 2.35 -25.86 -0.24
CA ALA A 158 2.15 -26.76 -1.37
C ALA A 158 2.75 -26.23 -2.68
N PHE A 159 2.76 -24.91 -2.89
CA PHE A 159 3.40 -24.29 -4.06
C PHE A 159 4.91 -24.58 -4.06
N TRP A 160 5.55 -24.29 -2.93
CA TRP A 160 7.00 -24.43 -2.77
C TRP A 160 7.42 -25.90 -2.76
N GLN A 161 6.64 -26.77 -2.12
CA GLN A 161 6.86 -28.22 -2.15
C GLN A 161 6.83 -28.76 -3.58
N ALA A 162 5.82 -28.38 -4.37
CA ALA A 162 5.68 -28.85 -5.76
C ALA A 162 6.72 -28.22 -6.71
N LYS A 163 7.11 -26.96 -6.49
CA LYS A 163 8.00 -26.22 -7.41
C LYS A 163 9.48 -26.41 -7.11
N CYS A 164 9.84 -26.45 -5.83
CA CYS A 164 11.21 -26.41 -5.33
C CYS A 164 11.61 -27.65 -4.54
N GLY A 165 10.68 -28.57 -4.25
CA GLY A 165 10.98 -29.79 -3.48
C GLY A 165 11.35 -29.53 -2.03
N VAL A 166 10.93 -28.39 -1.45
CA VAL A 166 11.14 -28.10 -0.02
C VAL A 166 10.27 -29.01 0.83
N GLU A 167 10.71 -29.35 2.04
CA GLU A 167 9.91 -30.17 2.97
C GLU A 167 8.97 -29.27 3.80
N ASP A 168 9.51 -28.19 4.36
CA ASP A 168 8.81 -27.24 5.22
C ASP A 168 9.36 -25.80 5.06
N ALA A 169 8.77 -24.85 5.80
CA ALA A 169 9.14 -23.43 5.72
C ALA A 169 10.55 -23.13 6.26
N GLU A 170 11.00 -23.86 7.27
CA GLU A 170 12.27 -23.62 7.96
C GLU A 170 13.43 -24.17 7.13
N SER A 171 13.34 -25.42 6.66
CA SER A 171 14.31 -26.04 5.75
C SER A 171 14.29 -25.41 4.36
N GLY A 172 13.12 -24.96 3.89
CA GLY A 172 12.91 -24.33 2.58
C GLY A 172 13.14 -22.81 2.52
N LYS A 173 13.54 -22.16 3.62
CA LYS A 173 13.53 -20.68 3.74
C LYS A 173 14.29 -19.94 2.62
N GLU A 174 15.40 -20.49 2.13
CA GLU A 174 16.22 -19.89 1.08
C GLU A 174 15.49 -19.94 -0.26
N ALA A 175 14.94 -21.11 -0.63
CA ALA A 175 14.18 -21.28 -1.86
C ALA A 175 12.90 -20.43 -1.88
N ILE A 176 12.18 -20.36 -0.75
CA ILE A 176 10.99 -19.53 -0.60
C ILE A 176 11.35 -18.05 -0.72
N SER A 177 12.42 -17.60 -0.06
CA SER A 177 12.89 -16.21 -0.15
C SER A 177 13.32 -15.84 -1.58
N ALA A 178 14.06 -16.71 -2.27
CA ALA A 178 14.43 -16.53 -3.67
C ALA A 178 13.19 -16.45 -4.58
N GLY A 179 12.16 -17.26 -4.31
CA GLY A 179 10.87 -17.23 -4.99
C GLY A 179 10.14 -15.90 -4.82
N TYR A 180 10.08 -15.36 -3.60
CA TYR A 180 9.47 -14.04 -3.37
C TYR A 180 10.29 -12.89 -3.94
N PHE A 181 11.62 -12.95 -3.93
CA PHE A 181 12.44 -11.96 -4.61
C PHE A 181 12.26 -12.00 -6.14
N ARG A 182 12.08 -13.18 -6.74
CA ARG A 182 11.65 -13.30 -8.14
C ARG A 182 10.32 -12.56 -8.36
N SER A 183 9.33 -12.78 -7.50
CA SER A 183 8.05 -12.06 -7.58
C SER A 183 8.22 -10.55 -7.50
N ILE A 184 9.06 -10.06 -6.58
CA ILE A 184 9.37 -8.63 -6.45
C ILE A 184 10.03 -8.09 -7.72
N ARG A 185 11.03 -8.78 -8.28
CA ARG A 185 11.70 -8.36 -9.52
C ARG A 185 10.73 -8.27 -10.70
N ASN A 186 9.83 -9.24 -10.85
CA ASN A 186 8.77 -9.18 -11.88
C ASN A 186 7.75 -8.08 -11.59
N TYR A 187 7.41 -7.83 -10.33
CA TYR A 187 6.56 -6.73 -9.93
C TYR A 187 7.17 -5.38 -10.32
N TYR A 188 8.48 -5.16 -10.12
CA TYR A 188 9.14 -3.94 -10.59
C TYR A 188 9.05 -3.79 -12.11
N ARG A 189 9.22 -4.88 -12.88
CA ARG A 189 9.17 -4.87 -14.36
C ARG A 189 7.77 -4.64 -14.94
N PHE A 190 6.73 -5.22 -14.32
CA PHE A 190 5.39 -5.33 -14.91
C PHE A 190 4.25 -4.77 -14.05
N GLY A 191 4.51 -4.43 -12.79
CA GLY A 191 3.52 -3.97 -11.82
C GLY A 191 2.89 -2.62 -12.14
N TRP A 192 3.39 -1.89 -13.15
CA TRP A 192 2.74 -0.71 -13.72
C TRP A 192 1.31 -1.01 -14.23
N VAL A 193 0.98 -2.28 -14.48
CA VAL A 193 -0.40 -2.69 -14.81
C VAL A 193 -1.39 -2.35 -13.68
N ILE A 194 -0.93 -2.32 -12.42
CA ILE A 194 -1.78 -2.01 -11.26
C ILE A 194 -2.27 -0.56 -11.31
N PRO A 195 -1.41 0.49 -11.37
CA PRO A 195 -1.89 1.84 -11.54
C PRO A 195 -2.63 2.04 -12.86
N TYR A 196 -2.31 1.32 -13.94
CA TYR A 196 -3.10 1.41 -15.17
C TYR A 196 -4.57 1.05 -14.96
N LEU A 197 -4.85 -0.11 -14.35
CA LEU A 197 -6.21 -0.59 -14.12
C LEU A 197 -6.91 0.15 -12.97
N PHE A 198 -6.19 0.32 -11.85
CA PHE A 198 -6.76 0.70 -10.56
C PHE A 198 -6.22 1.99 -9.97
N GLY A 199 -5.33 2.71 -10.68
CA GLY A 199 -4.94 4.05 -10.28
C GLY A 199 -6.18 4.95 -10.25
N ALA A 200 -6.37 5.69 -9.16
CA ALA A 200 -7.57 6.46 -8.89
C ALA A 200 -7.26 7.87 -8.38
N SER A 201 -6.06 8.37 -8.68
CA SER A 201 -5.63 9.73 -8.32
C SER A 201 -5.07 10.49 -9.54
N PRO A 202 -5.86 10.75 -10.59
CA PRO A 202 -5.41 11.50 -11.77
C PRO A 202 -5.30 13.02 -11.53
N ALA A 203 -5.79 13.50 -10.39
CA ALA A 203 -5.89 14.90 -10.01
C ALA A 203 -5.38 15.14 -8.58
N ILE A 204 -4.95 16.38 -8.31
CA ILE A 204 -4.51 16.88 -7.00
C ILE A 204 -5.11 18.27 -6.74
N CYS A 205 -5.31 18.62 -5.47
CA CYS A 205 -5.69 20.00 -5.11
C CYS A 205 -4.45 20.90 -5.11
N SER A 206 -4.63 22.19 -5.43
CA SER A 206 -3.55 23.18 -5.51
C SER A 206 -2.65 23.24 -4.26
N SER A 207 -3.20 22.93 -3.09
CA SER A 207 -2.48 22.82 -1.82
C SER A 207 -1.30 21.85 -1.87
N PHE A 208 -1.36 20.79 -2.69
CA PHE A 208 -0.27 19.83 -2.88
C PHE A 208 0.92 20.39 -3.65
N LEU A 209 0.69 21.35 -4.54
CA LEU A 209 1.77 22.00 -5.25
C LEU A 209 2.51 22.99 -4.35
N GLN A 210 1.88 23.53 -3.30
CA GLN A 210 2.47 24.50 -2.36
C GLN A 210 3.19 25.67 -3.05
N GLY A 211 2.71 26.08 -4.23
CA GLY A 211 3.35 27.10 -5.07
C GLY A 211 4.66 26.69 -5.74
N LYS A 212 5.09 25.42 -5.61
CA LYS A 212 6.27 24.90 -6.30
C LYS A 212 5.96 24.78 -7.80
N PRO A 213 6.85 25.29 -8.67
CA PRO A 213 6.69 25.10 -10.10
C PRO A 213 6.79 23.61 -10.45
N THR A 214 5.97 23.17 -11.38
CA THR A 214 6.03 21.82 -11.94
C THR A 214 6.20 21.92 -13.45
N THR A 215 7.02 21.05 -14.01
CA THR A 215 7.19 20.93 -15.48
C THR A 215 6.12 20.02 -16.09
N LEU A 216 5.26 19.41 -15.27
CA LEU A 216 4.17 18.57 -15.76
C LEU A 216 3.07 19.46 -16.37
N PRO A 217 2.51 19.08 -17.53
CA PRO A 217 1.53 19.88 -18.26
C PRO A 217 0.13 19.72 -17.65
N PHE A 218 -0.04 20.16 -16.40
CA PHE A 218 -1.33 20.11 -15.72
C PHE A 218 -2.36 20.98 -16.44
N GLU A 219 -3.58 20.45 -16.53
CA GLU A 219 -4.78 21.23 -16.76
C GLU A 219 -5.34 21.69 -15.40
N GLU A 220 -5.91 22.89 -15.38
CA GLU A 220 -6.50 23.50 -14.19
C GLU A 220 -7.99 23.74 -14.43
N THR A 221 -8.81 23.38 -13.45
CA THR A 221 -10.26 23.69 -13.47
C THR A 221 -10.54 24.93 -12.63
N GLY A 222 -11.68 25.60 -12.85
CA GLY A 222 -12.04 26.83 -12.14
C GLY A 222 -12.19 26.70 -10.61
N ASN A 223 -12.17 25.48 -10.06
CA ASN A 223 -12.21 25.22 -8.62
C ASN A 223 -10.81 24.99 -7.99
N GLY A 224 -9.72 25.15 -8.76
CA GLY A 224 -8.34 25.00 -8.29
C GLY A 224 -7.81 23.57 -8.24
N MET A 225 -8.53 22.60 -8.82
CA MET A 225 -8.02 21.25 -9.06
C MET A 225 -7.08 21.24 -10.27
N TYR A 226 -5.91 20.61 -10.09
CA TYR A 226 -4.94 20.31 -11.13
C TYR A 226 -5.04 18.83 -11.52
N TYR A 227 -5.05 18.51 -12.81
CA TYR A 227 -5.05 17.13 -13.29
C TYR A 227 -4.21 16.96 -14.55
N LEU A 228 -3.78 15.73 -14.81
CA LEU A 228 -3.19 15.36 -16.10
C LEU A 228 -4.23 14.52 -16.87
N PRO A 229 -4.50 14.86 -18.15
CA PRO A 229 -5.63 14.28 -18.89
C PRO A 229 -5.56 12.76 -19.03
N TYR A 230 -4.35 12.19 -18.99
CA TYR A 230 -4.09 10.76 -19.16
C TYR A 230 -3.44 10.09 -17.94
N ALA A 231 -3.27 10.81 -16.83
CA ALA A 231 -2.68 10.23 -15.62
C ALA A 231 -3.58 9.15 -15.03
N THR A 232 -2.93 8.24 -14.30
CA THR A 232 -3.57 7.16 -13.58
C THR A 232 -3.49 7.34 -12.07
N SER A 233 -2.28 7.45 -11.54
CA SER A 233 -2.02 7.50 -10.09
C SER A 233 -0.92 8.50 -9.72
N LEU A 234 -1.28 9.79 -9.61
CA LEU A 234 -0.38 10.82 -9.08
C LEU A 234 0.10 10.53 -7.65
N ARG A 235 -0.62 9.73 -6.86
CA ARG A 235 -0.15 9.19 -5.58
C ARG A 235 1.19 8.47 -5.71
N LEU A 236 1.44 7.77 -6.82
CA LEU A 236 2.70 7.06 -7.06
C LEU A 236 3.76 7.90 -7.80
N SER A 237 3.45 9.15 -8.13
CA SER A 237 4.37 10.08 -8.77
C SER A 237 5.30 10.76 -7.76
N ASP A 238 6.27 11.52 -8.27
CA ASP A 238 7.15 12.40 -7.49
C ASP A 238 6.40 13.49 -6.69
N LEU A 239 5.13 13.76 -7.04
CA LEU A 239 4.27 14.71 -6.32
C LEU A 239 3.46 14.05 -5.20
N GLY A 240 3.42 12.71 -5.19
CA GLY A 240 2.66 11.92 -4.24
C GLY A 240 3.55 11.32 -3.16
N TYR A 241 3.26 10.07 -2.81
CA TYR A 241 3.91 9.31 -1.75
C TYR A 241 5.18 8.61 -2.25
N THR A 242 6.12 9.38 -2.80
CA THR A 242 7.44 8.89 -3.19
C THR A 242 8.54 9.82 -2.68
N ASN A 243 9.71 9.26 -2.41
CA ASN A 243 10.84 10.04 -1.91
C ASN A 243 12.07 9.83 -2.80
N LYS A 244 12.43 10.88 -3.55
CA LYS A 244 13.62 10.89 -4.43
C LYS A 244 14.91 10.60 -3.67
N SER A 245 15.03 10.98 -2.39
CA SER A 245 16.24 10.72 -1.62
C SER A 245 16.51 9.22 -1.43
N GLN A 246 15.50 8.36 -1.62
CA GLN A 246 15.62 6.92 -1.44
C GLN A 246 15.97 6.15 -2.73
N SER A 247 15.90 6.77 -3.92
CA SER A 247 16.22 6.09 -5.19
C SER A 247 17.68 5.64 -5.27
N ASN A 248 18.57 6.31 -4.53
CA ASN A 248 20.02 6.06 -4.56
C ASN A 248 20.49 5.18 -3.39
N LEU A 249 19.59 4.49 -2.69
CA LEU A 249 19.96 3.62 -1.56
C LEU A 249 20.70 2.35 -1.98
N GLY A 250 20.69 1.99 -3.27
CA GLY A 250 21.36 0.79 -3.78
C GLY A 250 20.79 -0.52 -3.21
N ILE A 251 19.55 -0.52 -2.71
CA ILE A 251 18.88 -1.72 -2.21
C ILE A 251 18.36 -2.52 -3.41
N THR A 252 18.75 -3.79 -3.48
CA THR A 252 18.40 -4.73 -4.54
C THR A 252 17.49 -5.85 -4.01
N PHE A 253 16.93 -6.65 -4.91
CA PHE A 253 15.97 -7.71 -4.61
C PHE A 253 16.42 -9.04 -5.23
N ASN A 254 17.70 -9.37 -5.05
CA ASN A 254 18.33 -10.56 -5.62
C ASN A 254 18.48 -11.65 -4.55
N ASP A 255 19.04 -11.28 -3.40
CA ASP A 255 19.32 -12.16 -2.26
C ASP A 255 18.84 -11.55 -0.93
N LEU A 256 18.48 -12.41 0.03
CA LEU A 256 17.97 -12.02 1.35
C LEU A 256 19.00 -11.28 2.20
N HIS A 257 20.23 -11.79 2.25
CA HIS A 257 21.29 -11.18 3.04
C HIS A 257 21.72 -9.85 2.41
N GLU A 258 21.79 -9.78 1.09
CA GLU A 258 22.07 -8.53 0.36
C GLU A 258 21.00 -7.46 0.63
N TYR A 259 19.72 -7.81 0.49
CA TYR A 259 18.60 -6.91 0.78
C TYR A 259 18.66 -6.37 2.21
N VAL A 260 18.81 -7.27 3.20
CA VAL A 260 18.87 -6.88 4.61
C VAL A 260 20.12 -6.04 4.90
N ALA A 261 21.27 -6.37 4.31
CA ALA A 261 22.49 -5.57 4.46
C ALA A 261 22.33 -4.16 3.86
N GLY A 262 21.65 -4.03 2.72
CA GLY A 262 21.30 -2.74 2.11
C GLY A 262 20.39 -1.90 3.00
N LEU A 263 19.32 -2.51 3.53
CA LEU A 263 18.37 -1.85 4.43
C LEU A 263 19.04 -1.42 5.75
N LYS A 264 19.81 -2.32 6.40
CA LYS A 264 20.55 -2.01 7.63
C LYS A 264 21.65 -0.95 7.42
N ARG A 265 22.19 -0.84 6.21
CA ARG A 265 23.11 0.25 5.83
C ARG A 265 22.35 1.57 5.73
N ALA A 266 21.22 1.60 5.03
CA ALA A 266 20.40 2.81 4.85
C ALA A 266 19.95 3.46 6.18
N ILE A 267 19.57 2.66 7.18
CA ILE A 267 19.21 3.16 8.53
C ILE A 267 20.42 3.67 9.33
N LYS A 268 21.66 3.35 8.93
CA LYS A 268 22.92 3.78 9.57
C LYS A 268 23.67 4.86 8.80
N THR A 269 23.22 5.22 7.61
CA THR A 269 23.88 6.23 6.77
C THR A 269 23.38 7.62 7.16
N PRO A 270 24.23 8.53 7.68
CA PRO A 270 23.83 9.91 7.98
C PRO A 270 23.35 10.66 6.72
N SER A 271 22.38 11.55 6.88
CA SER A 271 21.92 12.46 5.84
C SER A 271 22.29 13.90 6.21
N GLU A 272 23.06 14.57 5.36
CA GLU A 272 23.39 15.99 5.55
C GLU A 272 22.14 16.88 5.55
N GLU A 273 21.12 16.51 4.75
CA GLU A 273 19.84 17.22 4.70
C GLU A 273 19.09 17.11 6.02
N TYR A 274 18.99 15.90 6.58
CA TYR A 274 18.24 15.67 7.82
C TYR A 274 19.02 16.11 9.06
N ALA A 275 20.36 16.16 8.99
CA ALA A 275 21.18 16.77 10.02
C ALA A 275 20.88 18.27 10.19
N LYS A 276 20.55 19.00 9.10
CA LYS A 276 20.20 20.43 9.16
C LYS A 276 18.89 20.72 9.91
N ILE A 277 17.97 19.73 9.97
CA ILE A 277 16.74 19.82 10.78
C ILE A 277 17.09 19.81 12.27
N GLY A 278 18.13 19.06 12.65
CA GLY A 278 18.50 18.80 14.05
C GLY A 278 17.68 17.67 14.67
N LEU A 279 18.16 17.10 15.77
CA LEU A 279 17.43 16.06 16.53
C LEU A 279 16.46 16.66 17.53
N GLN A 280 16.78 17.84 18.07
CA GLN A 280 15.98 18.56 19.03
C GLN A 280 15.98 20.06 18.73
N LYS A 281 14.89 20.72 19.06
CA LYS A 281 14.77 22.18 19.08
C LYS A 281 13.93 22.59 20.28
N ASP A 282 14.44 23.52 21.08
CA ASP A 282 13.78 24.05 22.28
C ASP A 282 13.31 22.94 23.25
N GLY A 283 14.12 21.88 23.41
CA GLY A 283 13.84 20.72 24.27
C GLY A 283 12.86 19.68 23.69
N LYS A 284 12.27 19.93 22.51
CA LYS A 284 11.40 18.97 21.80
C LYS A 284 12.21 18.16 20.79
N TYR A 285 12.06 16.83 20.81
CA TYR A 285 12.59 15.95 19.76
C TYR A 285 11.86 16.16 18.44
N LEU A 286 12.62 16.23 17.35
CA LEU A 286 12.12 16.49 15.99
C LEU A 286 12.14 15.25 15.09
N GLN A 287 12.98 14.27 15.41
CA GLN A 287 13.15 13.01 14.68
C GLN A 287 13.91 12.01 15.56
N ILE A 288 13.88 10.72 15.20
CA ILE A 288 14.57 9.66 15.96
C ILE A 288 16.09 9.79 15.81
N ASN A 289 16.57 9.95 14.57
CA ASN A 289 17.96 10.15 14.19
C ASN A 289 18.04 11.03 12.94
N SER A 290 19.26 11.32 12.47
CA SER A 290 19.49 12.09 11.23
C SER A 290 20.00 11.23 10.08
N ASN A 291 19.70 9.92 10.09
CA ASN A 291 20.09 8.98 9.02
C ASN A 291 19.10 9.04 7.86
N ILE A 292 19.48 8.53 6.69
CA ILE A 292 18.62 8.54 5.48
C ILE A 292 17.25 7.93 5.78
N LEU A 293 17.20 6.85 6.56
CA LEU A 293 15.97 6.28 7.12
C LEU A 293 16.03 6.33 8.66
N GLN A 294 14.98 6.78 9.33
CA GLN A 294 14.91 6.72 10.80
C GLN A 294 14.81 5.27 11.28
N ILE A 295 13.95 4.50 10.61
CA ILE A 295 13.70 3.07 10.84
C ILE A 295 13.39 2.40 9.50
N GLU A 296 13.36 1.07 9.49
CA GLU A 296 13.15 0.24 8.30
C GLU A 296 11.83 0.54 7.57
N ASN A 297 10.78 0.91 8.32
CA ASN A 297 9.46 1.22 7.78
C ASN A 297 9.43 2.49 6.89
N GLU A 298 10.44 3.36 6.98
CA GLU A 298 10.55 4.59 6.19
C GLU A 298 10.94 4.33 4.72
N LEU A 299 11.36 3.10 4.38
CA LEU A 299 11.70 2.73 3.01
C LEU A 299 10.45 2.68 2.11
N TYR A 300 10.17 3.74 1.37
CA TYR A 300 9.07 3.80 0.41
C TYR A 300 9.37 2.93 -0.81
N ALA A 301 8.78 1.74 -0.83
CA ALA A 301 8.82 0.80 -1.94
C ALA A 301 7.40 0.43 -2.36
N PRO A 302 7.14 0.23 -3.67
CA PRO A 302 5.82 -0.15 -4.16
C PRO A 302 5.44 -1.59 -3.78
N ILE A 303 6.43 -2.42 -3.42
CA ILE A 303 6.27 -3.76 -2.87
C ILE A 303 7.36 -4.03 -1.82
N ARG A 304 7.05 -4.77 -0.76
CA ARG A 304 8.02 -5.10 0.31
C ARG A 304 8.02 -6.60 0.65
N PRO A 305 9.20 -7.21 0.91
CA PRO A 305 9.29 -8.52 1.52
C PRO A 305 8.99 -8.43 3.02
N LYS A 306 8.23 -9.38 3.57
CA LYS A 306 7.75 -9.31 4.94
C LYS A 306 7.79 -10.66 5.65
N ARG A 307 7.87 -10.58 6.98
CA ARG A 307 7.66 -11.66 7.94
C ARG A 307 7.10 -11.06 9.22
N VAL A 308 6.18 -11.75 9.87
CA VAL A 308 5.63 -11.31 11.15
C VAL A 308 6.75 -11.26 12.20
N THR A 309 6.91 -10.09 12.82
CA THR A 309 7.96 -9.86 13.83
C THR A 309 7.55 -10.44 15.19
N ARG A 310 8.53 -10.95 15.93
CA ARG A 310 8.38 -11.25 17.35
C ARG A 310 8.41 -9.94 18.16
N ARG A 311 7.93 -9.97 19.41
CA ARG A 311 7.98 -8.79 20.30
C ARG A 311 9.43 -8.29 20.42
N GLY A 312 9.66 -7.02 20.07
CA GLY A 312 10.98 -6.37 20.12
C GLY A 312 11.91 -6.68 18.94
N GLU A 313 11.48 -7.49 17.97
CA GLU A 313 12.26 -7.83 16.78
C GLU A 313 12.05 -6.80 15.68
N THR A 314 13.13 -6.40 15.00
CA THR A 314 13.02 -5.51 13.83
C THR A 314 12.53 -6.28 12.60
N PRO A 315 11.81 -5.65 11.66
CA PRO A 315 11.45 -6.26 10.38
C PRO A 315 12.62 -6.96 9.67
N SER A 316 13.80 -6.35 9.64
CA SER A 316 14.98 -6.95 8.99
C SER A 316 15.54 -8.17 9.75
N ASP A 317 15.48 -8.18 11.08
CA ASP A 317 15.90 -9.34 11.88
C ASP A 317 14.92 -10.52 11.72
N ALA A 318 13.62 -10.23 11.63
CA ALA A 318 12.62 -11.25 11.34
C ALA A 318 12.90 -11.94 10.00
N LEU A 319 13.17 -11.14 8.95
CA LEU A 319 13.55 -11.65 7.63
C LEU A 319 14.81 -12.53 7.68
N LEU A 320 15.87 -12.12 8.38
CA LEU A 320 17.07 -12.96 8.53
C LEU A 320 16.80 -14.26 9.29
N ARG A 321 15.93 -14.21 10.30
CA ARG A 321 15.60 -15.37 11.12
C ARG A 321 14.88 -16.45 10.32
N GLY A 322 13.83 -16.08 9.59
CA GLY A 322 12.92 -17.05 8.97
C GLY A 322 12.80 -16.97 7.45
N GLY A 323 13.54 -16.08 6.78
CA GLY A 323 13.30 -15.76 5.37
C GLY A 323 12.03 -14.94 5.14
N ILE A 324 11.68 -14.74 3.88
CA ILE A 324 10.44 -14.05 3.49
C ILE A 324 9.24 -14.98 3.72
N GLU A 325 8.21 -14.47 4.39
CA GLU A 325 6.97 -15.20 4.67
C GLU A 325 5.86 -14.82 3.67
N TYR A 326 5.75 -13.52 3.40
CA TYR A 326 4.74 -12.95 2.51
C TYR A 326 5.27 -11.66 1.86
N ILE A 327 4.53 -11.14 0.88
CA ILE A 327 4.82 -9.88 0.19
C ILE A 327 3.68 -8.89 0.41
N GLU A 328 4.04 -7.63 0.60
CA GLU A 328 3.12 -6.51 0.80
C GLU A 328 3.16 -5.62 -0.45
N VAL A 329 2.11 -5.64 -1.25
CA VAL A 329 1.90 -4.77 -2.42
C VAL A 329 1.29 -3.46 -1.96
N ARG A 330 1.96 -2.34 -2.19
CA ARG A 330 1.62 -1.01 -1.62
C ARG A 330 1.15 0.03 -2.64
N SER A 331 1.02 -0.39 -3.90
CA SER A 331 0.75 0.51 -5.03
C SER A 331 -0.73 0.73 -5.34
N LEU A 332 -1.67 0.16 -4.57
CA LEU A 332 -3.08 0.40 -4.80
C LEU A 332 -3.47 1.77 -4.24
N ASP A 333 -4.14 2.56 -5.07
CA ASP A 333 -4.89 3.71 -4.60
C ASP A 333 -6.20 3.23 -3.95
N ILE A 334 -6.81 4.09 -3.16
CA ILE A 334 -8.16 3.86 -2.63
C ILE A 334 -9.12 3.74 -3.82
N ASN A 335 -9.87 2.65 -3.89
CA ASN A 335 -10.95 2.47 -4.85
C ASN A 335 -12.12 3.40 -4.48
N PRO A 336 -12.37 4.48 -5.24
CA PRO A 336 -13.39 5.46 -4.90
C PRO A 336 -14.81 4.92 -5.16
N PHE A 337 -14.93 3.76 -5.81
CA PHE A 337 -16.20 3.11 -6.18
C PHE A 337 -16.60 2.02 -5.18
N SER A 338 -15.84 1.83 -4.11
CA SER A 338 -16.14 0.90 -3.01
C SER A 338 -16.19 1.64 -1.67
N PRO A 339 -17.21 1.42 -0.82
CA PRO A 339 -17.28 2.05 0.51
C PRO A 339 -16.14 1.62 1.44
N ILE A 340 -15.47 0.50 1.14
CA ILE A 340 -14.32 0.00 1.91
C ILE A 340 -12.97 0.28 1.23
N GLY A 341 -12.96 1.04 0.13
CA GLY A 341 -11.73 1.45 -0.57
C GLY A 341 -11.03 0.35 -1.37
N VAL A 342 -11.59 -0.86 -1.46
CA VAL A 342 -11.10 -2.00 -2.24
C VAL A 342 -12.27 -2.94 -2.59
N ASP A 343 -12.16 -3.76 -3.63
CA ASP A 343 -13.18 -4.75 -4.00
C ASP A 343 -12.59 -6.11 -4.40
N ALA A 344 -13.47 -7.09 -4.63
CA ALA A 344 -13.08 -8.45 -5.01
C ALA A 344 -12.40 -8.53 -6.39
N GLN A 345 -12.72 -7.63 -7.32
CA GLN A 345 -12.09 -7.60 -8.65
C GLN A 345 -10.60 -7.27 -8.51
N GLN A 346 -10.26 -6.26 -7.69
CA GLN A 346 -8.87 -5.90 -7.41
C GLN A 346 -8.10 -7.02 -6.71
N VAL A 347 -8.69 -7.66 -5.68
CA VAL A 347 -8.04 -8.76 -4.94
C VAL A 347 -7.80 -9.96 -5.85
N ARG A 348 -8.79 -10.37 -6.64
CA ARG A 348 -8.66 -11.50 -7.58
C ARG A 348 -7.65 -11.21 -8.69
N PHE A 349 -7.59 -9.98 -9.20
CA PHE A 349 -6.53 -9.59 -10.13
C PHE A 349 -5.14 -9.72 -9.50
N LEU A 350 -4.97 -9.25 -8.27
CA LEU A 350 -3.67 -9.30 -7.59
C LEU A 350 -3.24 -10.74 -7.28
N ASP A 351 -4.15 -11.65 -6.95
CA ASP A 351 -3.83 -13.09 -6.89
C ASP A 351 -3.21 -13.58 -8.19
N LEU A 352 -3.89 -13.33 -9.32
CA LEU A 352 -3.43 -13.78 -10.64
C LEU A 352 -2.06 -13.20 -10.97
N PHE A 353 -1.90 -11.89 -10.76
CA PHE A 353 -0.67 -11.19 -11.06
C PHE A 353 0.48 -11.63 -10.16
N MET A 354 0.27 -11.82 -8.85
CA MET A 354 1.33 -12.25 -7.94
C MET A 354 1.73 -13.71 -8.16
N VAL A 355 0.79 -14.59 -8.52
CA VAL A 355 1.10 -15.96 -8.97
C VAL A 355 1.93 -15.91 -10.26
N TRP A 356 1.52 -15.12 -11.25
CA TRP A 356 2.29 -14.96 -12.49
C TRP A 356 3.69 -14.43 -12.24
N CYS A 357 3.86 -13.45 -11.34
CA CYS A 357 5.16 -12.95 -10.93
C CYS A 357 6.07 -14.02 -10.29
N ALA A 358 5.50 -15.00 -9.58
CA ALA A 358 6.27 -16.11 -9.01
C ALA A 358 6.69 -17.16 -10.07
N LEU A 359 5.92 -17.27 -11.16
CA LEU A 359 6.15 -18.24 -12.25
C LEU A 359 7.13 -17.73 -13.30
N ALA A 360 7.05 -16.45 -13.68
CA ALA A 360 7.87 -15.86 -14.73
C ALA A 360 9.34 -15.76 -14.30
N ASP A 361 10.27 -16.12 -15.19
CA ASP A 361 11.69 -15.96 -14.89
C ASP A 361 12.06 -14.48 -14.76
N ALA A 362 12.77 -14.17 -13.67
CA ALA A 362 13.26 -12.84 -13.38
C ALA A 362 14.77 -12.89 -13.16
N PRO A 363 15.58 -12.51 -14.17
CA PRO A 363 17.00 -12.27 -13.96
C PRO A 363 17.22 -11.34 -12.76
N GLU A 364 18.34 -11.51 -12.07
CA GLU A 364 18.77 -10.56 -11.06
C GLU A 364 18.91 -9.17 -11.67
N MET A 365 18.66 -8.14 -10.87
CA MET A 365 18.74 -6.75 -11.31
C MET A 365 19.66 -5.97 -10.37
N SER A 366 20.60 -5.25 -10.96
CA SER A 366 21.34 -4.19 -10.29
C SER A 366 20.41 -3.04 -9.87
N SER A 367 20.91 -2.13 -9.02
CA SER A 367 20.19 -0.91 -8.64
C SER A 367 19.80 -0.05 -9.85
N ASP A 368 20.68 0.01 -10.86
CA ASP A 368 20.46 0.81 -12.07
C ASP A 368 19.38 0.18 -12.95
N GLU A 369 19.35 -1.15 -13.06
CA GLU A 369 18.27 -1.86 -13.76
C GLU A 369 16.92 -1.69 -13.05
N LEU A 370 16.90 -1.74 -11.71
CA LEU A 370 15.70 -1.43 -10.93
C LEU A 370 15.22 0.00 -11.21
N LEU A 371 16.13 0.99 -11.25
CA LEU A 371 15.78 2.35 -11.62
C LEU A 371 15.22 2.43 -13.05
N CYS A 372 15.82 1.70 -14.01
CA CYS A 372 15.32 1.63 -15.37
C CYS A 372 13.88 1.09 -15.47
N THR A 373 13.47 0.16 -14.60
CA THR A 373 12.06 -0.32 -14.59
C THR A 373 11.05 0.80 -14.29
N ARG A 374 11.44 1.83 -13.54
CA ARG A 374 10.59 2.99 -13.21
C ARG A 374 10.19 3.82 -14.43
N THR A 375 10.90 3.70 -15.55
CA THR A 375 10.56 4.38 -16.80
C THR A 375 9.13 4.06 -17.24
N ASN A 376 8.76 2.77 -17.24
CA ASN A 376 7.41 2.36 -17.61
C ASN A 376 6.38 2.74 -16.54
N TRP A 377 6.73 2.63 -15.25
CA TRP A 377 5.87 3.11 -14.17
C TRP A 377 5.54 4.59 -14.35
N ASN A 378 6.52 5.45 -14.57
CA ASN A 378 6.32 6.89 -14.74
C ASN A 378 5.46 7.22 -15.97
N ARG A 379 5.67 6.52 -17.10
CA ARG A 379 4.79 6.65 -18.28
C ARG A 379 3.34 6.32 -17.94
N VAL A 380 3.10 5.22 -17.24
CA VAL A 380 1.74 4.80 -16.87
C VAL A 380 1.12 5.72 -15.82
N ILE A 381 1.89 6.12 -14.82
CA ILE A 381 1.49 7.04 -13.74
C ILE A 381 1.01 8.37 -14.31
N LEU A 382 1.79 8.97 -15.22
CA LEU A 382 1.55 10.34 -15.71
C LEU A 382 0.69 10.39 -16.98
N GLU A 383 0.74 9.37 -17.83
CA GLU A 383 0.04 9.36 -19.12
C GLU A 383 -0.45 7.96 -19.57
N GLY A 384 -0.69 7.03 -18.63
CA GLY A 384 -1.04 5.64 -18.93
C GLY A 384 -2.27 5.43 -19.81
N ARG A 385 -3.21 6.37 -19.83
CA ARG A 385 -4.41 6.32 -20.67
C ARG A 385 -4.25 6.94 -22.06
N LYS A 386 -3.07 7.50 -22.37
CA LYS A 386 -2.83 8.22 -23.61
C LYS A 386 -2.94 7.27 -24.81
N PRO A 387 -3.78 7.56 -25.81
CA PRO A 387 -3.88 6.75 -27.02
C PRO A 387 -2.52 6.61 -27.71
N GLY A 388 -2.15 5.37 -28.05
CA GLY A 388 -0.88 5.07 -28.71
C GLY A 388 0.35 5.07 -27.80
N LEU A 389 0.20 5.15 -26.47
CA LEU A 389 1.33 5.04 -25.53
C LEU A 389 2.11 3.73 -25.76
N THR A 390 3.44 3.85 -25.83
CA THR A 390 4.36 2.72 -25.92
C THR A 390 5.23 2.58 -24.67
N LEU A 391 5.62 1.34 -24.38
CA LEU A 391 6.51 0.94 -23.29
C LEU A 391 7.83 0.38 -23.87
N GLY A 392 8.85 0.29 -23.01
CA GLY A 392 10.18 -0.22 -23.35
C GLY A 392 10.64 -1.34 -22.41
N ILE A 393 11.75 -2.00 -22.73
CA ILE A 393 12.42 -2.94 -21.81
C ILE A 393 13.47 -2.13 -21.03
N GLY A 394 13.24 -1.93 -19.73
CA GLY A 394 14.10 -1.08 -18.91
C GLY A 394 14.21 0.34 -19.47
N CYS A 395 15.43 0.78 -19.74
CA CYS A 395 15.74 2.11 -20.31
C CYS A 395 15.81 2.14 -21.84
N GLU A 396 15.51 1.03 -22.54
CA GLU A 396 15.47 1.01 -24.00
C GLU A 396 14.35 1.91 -24.57
N SER A 397 14.48 2.26 -25.84
CA SER A 397 13.47 3.02 -26.58
C SER A 397 12.10 2.35 -26.53
N ALA A 398 11.06 3.15 -26.31
CA ALA A 398 9.69 2.67 -26.21
C ALA A 398 9.13 2.27 -27.58
N GLN A 399 8.78 1.00 -27.73
CA GLN A 399 8.36 0.43 -29.02
C GLN A 399 7.21 -0.57 -28.90
N PHE A 400 6.79 -0.93 -27.68
CA PHE A 400 5.73 -1.90 -27.44
C PHE A 400 4.44 -1.17 -27.06
N PRO A 401 3.36 -1.19 -27.88
CA PRO A 401 2.09 -0.55 -27.53
C PRO A 401 1.53 -1.11 -26.21
N LEU A 402 1.15 -0.22 -25.27
CA LEU A 402 0.69 -0.60 -23.94
C LEU A 402 -0.45 -1.62 -24.01
N ALA A 403 -1.43 -1.38 -24.89
CA ALA A 403 -2.58 -2.27 -25.07
C ALA A 403 -2.17 -3.70 -25.46
N GLN A 404 -1.20 -3.84 -26.37
CA GLN A 404 -0.71 -5.16 -26.77
C GLN A 404 0.04 -5.85 -25.62
N VAL A 405 0.88 -5.11 -24.89
CA VAL A 405 1.62 -5.65 -23.73
C VAL A 405 0.66 -6.12 -22.64
N GLY A 406 -0.42 -5.37 -22.38
CA GLY A 406 -1.48 -5.75 -21.45
C GLY A 406 -2.21 -7.02 -21.89
N LYS A 407 -2.62 -7.10 -23.15
CA LYS A 407 -3.25 -8.31 -23.73
C LYS A 407 -2.33 -9.53 -23.66
N ASP A 408 -1.04 -9.35 -23.91
CA ASP A 408 -0.04 -10.42 -23.79
C ASP A 408 0.04 -10.96 -22.36
N LEU A 409 0.09 -10.08 -21.36
CA LEU A 409 0.06 -10.46 -19.94
C LEU A 409 -1.25 -11.19 -19.60
N PHE A 410 -2.39 -10.67 -20.04
CA PHE A 410 -3.69 -11.25 -19.73
C PHE A 410 -3.93 -12.63 -20.37
N ARG A 411 -3.26 -12.96 -21.49
CA ARG A 411 -3.25 -14.32 -22.03
C ARG A 411 -2.65 -15.31 -21.02
N ASP A 412 -1.59 -14.92 -20.32
CA ASP A 412 -0.99 -15.74 -19.26
C ASP A 412 -1.86 -15.75 -18.01
N LEU A 413 -2.37 -14.59 -17.57
CA LEU A 413 -3.24 -14.49 -16.39
C LEU A 413 -4.51 -15.34 -16.55
N ARG A 414 -5.06 -15.44 -17.77
CA ARG A 414 -6.21 -16.30 -18.06
C ARG A 414 -5.93 -17.78 -17.76
N ARG A 415 -4.71 -18.26 -18.04
CA ARG A 415 -4.30 -19.65 -17.73
C ARG A 415 -4.14 -19.88 -16.22
N VAL A 416 -3.63 -18.87 -15.51
CA VAL A 416 -3.61 -18.89 -14.03
C VAL A 416 -5.04 -18.90 -13.47
N ALA A 417 -5.93 -18.07 -14.03
CA ALA A 417 -7.33 -17.97 -13.63
C ALA A 417 -8.08 -19.28 -13.81
N GLN A 418 -7.89 -19.95 -14.96
CA GLN A 418 -8.43 -21.30 -15.20
C GLN A 418 -7.96 -22.31 -14.16
N THR A 419 -6.70 -22.23 -13.74
CA THR A 419 -6.17 -23.11 -12.69
C THR A 419 -6.86 -22.83 -11.35
N LEU A 420 -6.94 -21.58 -10.91
CA LEU A 420 -7.58 -21.21 -9.64
C LEU A 420 -9.08 -21.52 -9.63
N ASP A 421 -9.80 -21.20 -10.70
CA ASP A 421 -11.22 -21.52 -10.86
C ASP A 421 -11.46 -23.05 -10.82
N SER A 422 -10.53 -23.86 -11.34
CA SER A 422 -10.64 -25.33 -11.27
C SER A 422 -10.53 -25.90 -9.86
N ILE A 423 -9.88 -25.17 -8.94
CA ILE A 423 -9.68 -25.58 -7.54
C ILE A 423 -10.87 -25.14 -6.68
N HIS A 424 -11.26 -23.86 -6.80
CA HIS A 424 -12.31 -23.27 -5.98
C HIS A 424 -13.73 -23.52 -6.51
N GLY A 425 -13.84 -23.89 -7.80
CA GLY A 425 -15.11 -23.95 -8.51
C GLY A 425 -15.58 -22.57 -9.00
N GLY A 426 -16.44 -22.57 -10.02
CA GLY A 426 -16.95 -21.35 -10.64
C GLY A 426 -16.03 -20.80 -11.74
N GLN A 427 -16.17 -19.50 -12.03
CA GLN A 427 -15.44 -18.80 -13.10
C GLN A 427 -15.03 -17.37 -12.68
N ALA A 428 -14.91 -17.13 -11.38
CA ALA A 428 -14.76 -15.78 -10.84
C ALA A 428 -13.44 -15.12 -11.27
N TYR A 429 -12.33 -15.87 -11.28
CA TYR A 429 -11.04 -15.33 -11.73
C TYR A 429 -11.04 -15.09 -13.25
N GLN A 430 -11.65 -15.98 -14.02
CA GLN A 430 -11.80 -15.81 -15.47
C GLN A 430 -12.65 -14.58 -15.82
N GLN A 431 -13.76 -14.35 -15.13
CA GLN A 431 -14.59 -13.16 -15.33
C GLN A 431 -13.80 -11.87 -15.07
N VAL A 432 -13.01 -11.82 -14.00
CA VAL A 432 -12.11 -10.68 -13.71
C VAL A 432 -11.09 -10.47 -14.85
N CYS A 433 -10.55 -11.53 -15.45
CA CYS A 433 -9.71 -11.40 -16.63
C CYS A 433 -10.46 -10.75 -17.80
N ASP A 434 -11.68 -11.17 -18.10
CA ASP A 434 -12.46 -10.66 -19.23
C ASP A 434 -12.82 -9.18 -19.05
N GLU A 435 -13.25 -8.80 -17.84
CA GLU A 435 -13.60 -7.42 -17.47
C GLU A 435 -12.40 -6.47 -17.58
N LEU A 436 -11.26 -6.84 -17.01
CA LEU A 436 -10.08 -5.98 -16.97
C LEU A 436 -9.31 -5.97 -18.30
N LEU A 437 -9.41 -7.02 -19.11
CA LEU A 437 -8.82 -7.04 -20.45
C LEU A 437 -9.41 -5.94 -21.34
N ALA A 438 -10.70 -5.65 -21.19
CA ALA A 438 -11.39 -4.61 -21.96
C ALA A 438 -10.79 -3.21 -21.74
N CYS A 439 -10.19 -2.95 -20.57
CA CYS A 439 -9.56 -1.66 -20.25
C CYS A 439 -8.42 -1.30 -21.21
N PHE A 440 -7.74 -2.29 -21.81
CA PHE A 440 -6.64 -2.06 -22.75
C PHE A 440 -7.10 -1.60 -24.13
N ASP A 441 -8.33 -1.94 -24.51
CA ASP A 441 -8.97 -1.46 -25.73
C ASP A 441 -9.74 -0.16 -25.48
N ASP A 442 -10.32 -0.01 -24.29
CA ASP A 442 -11.03 1.19 -23.85
C ASP A 442 -10.50 1.70 -22.49
N PRO A 443 -9.52 2.61 -22.49
CA PRO A 443 -8.97 3.20 -21.27
C PRO A 443 -10.02 3.94 -20.41
N GLU A 444 -11.19 4.29 -20.96
CA GLU A 444 -12.26 4.98 -20.23
C GLU A 444 -12.95 4.10 -19.16
N LEU A 445 -12.70 2.79 -19.20
CA LEU A 445 -13.15 1.80 -18.20
C LEU A 445 -12.27 1.76 -16.95
N THR A 446 -11.01 2.22 -17.04
CA THR A 446 -10.08 2.25 -15.90
C THR A 446 -10.56 3.18 -14.78
N PHE A 447 -10.09 2.94 -13.56
CA PHE A 447 -10.51 3.73 -12.40
C PHE A 447 -10.20 5.22 -12.57
N SER A 448 -9.00 5.54 -13.07
CA SER A 448 -8.55 6.92 -13.26
C SER A 448 -9.41 7.69 -14.26
N ALA A 449 -9.85 7.09 -15.36
CA ALA A 449 -10.77 7.75 -16.29
C ALA A 449 -12.14 7.98 -15.64
N ARG A 450 -12.69 6.95 -14.99
CA ARG A 450 -13.99 7.03 -14.31
C ARG A 450 -14.03 8.11 -13.24
N ILE A 451 -13.01 8.19 -12.38
CA ILE A 451 -12.97 9.18 -11.31
C ILE A 451 -12.64 10.58 -11.82
N LEU A 452 -11.80 10.70 -12.85
CA LEU A 452 -11.49 12.00 -13.46
C LEU A 452 -12.74 12.67 -14.02
N ARG A 453 -13.66 11.92 -14.66
CA ARG A 453 -14.94 12.46 -15.14
C ARG A 453 -15.75 13.11 -14.01
N SER A 454 -15.90 12.42 -12.88
CA SER A 454 -16.55 12.96 -11.67
C SER A 454 -15.83 14.20 -11.14
N MET A 455 -14.49 14.17 -11.11
CA MET A 455 -13.66 15.26 -10.61
C MET A 455 -13.66 16.50 -11.51
N ILE A 456 -13.80 16.35 -12.83
CA ILE A 456 -13.94 17.48 -13.75
C ILE A 456 -15.25 18.25 -13.48
N GLU A 457 -16.34 17.54 -13.19
CA GLU A 457 -17.64 18.13 -12.91
C GLU A 457 -17.72 18.77 -11.52
N GLU A 458 -17.26 18.07 -10.48
CA GLU A 458 -17.48 18.47 -9.07
C GLU A 458 -16.21 18.93 -8.33
N GLY A 459 -15.04 18.81 -8.96
CA GLY A 459 -13.75 18.87 -8.27
C GLY A 459 -13.49 17.67 -7.36
N ILE A 460 -12.24 17.51 -6.91
CA ILE A 460 -11.85 16.50 -5.91
C ILE A 460 -12.69 16.65 -4.64
N GLY A 461 -12.85 17.91 -4.19
CA GLY A 461 -13.58 18.23 -2.97
C GLY A 461 -15.07 17.87 -3.02
N GLY A 462 -15.74 18.19 -4.13
CA GLY A 462 -17.16 17.84 -4.35
C GLY A 462 -17.35 16.33 -4.47
N THR A 463 -16.59 15.69 -5.35
CA THR A 463 -16.62 14.23 -5.55
C THR A 463 -16.36 13.50 -4.22
N GLY A 464 -15.32 13.89 -3.48
CA GLY A 464 -14.96 13.24 -2.23
C GLY A 464 -16.04 13.41 -1.14
N ARG A 465 -16.64 14.60 -1.00
CA ARG A 465 -17.76 14.80 -0.05
C ARG A 465 -18.98 13.96 -0.41
N ALA A 466 -19.40 13.97 -1.68
CA ALA A 466 -20.59 13.25 -2.14
C ALA A 466 -20.44 11.74 -1.89
N LEU A 467 -19.28 11.18 -2.25
CA LEU A 467 -18.96 9.78 -1.99
C LEU A 467 -18.89 9.46 -0.48
N ALA A 468 -18.25 10.32 0.32
CA ALA A 468 -18.10 10.13 1.76
C ALA A 468 -19.46 10.10 2.47
N ASP A 469 -20.38 10.98 2.08
CA ASP A 469 -21.74 11.04 2.64
C ASP A 469 -22.57 9.81 2.26
N ARG A 470 -22.52 9.41 0.98
CA ARG A 470 -23.16 8.19 0.48
C ARG A 470 -22.67 6.95 1.23
N TYR A 471 -21.36 6.77 1.33
CA TYR A 471 -20.77 5.60 1.98
C TYR A 471 -20.98 5.60 3.49
N ARG A 472 -20.96 6.76 4.15
CA ARG A 472 -21.33 6.86 5.56
C ARG A 472 -22.77 6.39 5.79
N THR A 473 -23.71 6.84 4.97
CA THR A 473 -25.13 6.43 5.09
C THR A 473 -25.26 4.92 4.91
N GLN A 474 -24.70 4.40 3.82
CA GLN A 474 -24.67 2.97 3.51
C GLN A 474 -24.09 2.13 4.66
N LEU A 475 -22.88 2.47 5.14
CA LEU A 475 -22.18 1.69 6.17
C LEU A 475 -22.86 1.75 7.54
N ARG A 476 -23.58 2.84 7.86
CA ARG A 476 -24.30 2.94 9.14
C ARG A 476 -25.56 2.07 9.15
N GLU A 477 -26.23 1.93 8.01
CA GLU A 477 -27.48 1.19 7.87
C GLU A 477 -27.29 -0.31 7.66
N GLU A 478 -26.17 -0.73 7.05
CA GLU A 478 -25.87 -2.15 6.85
C GLU A 478 -25.58 -2.87 8.19
N PRO A 479 -26.17 -4.04 8.47
CA PRO A 479 -25.84 -4.84 9.65
C PRO A 479 -24.40 -5.38 9.58
N LEU A 480 -23.82 -5.71 10.73
CA LEU A 480 -22.58 -6.49 10.77
C LEU A 480 -22.86 -7.95 10.38
N GLU A 481 -21.89 -8.64 9.77
CA GLU A 481 -22.09 -9.97 9.18
C GLU A 481 -21.22 -11.07 9.82
N ILE A 482 -19.96 -10.77 10.15
CA ILE A 482 -18.98 -11.67 10.78
C ILE A 482 -18.75 -11.27 12.23
N LEU A 483 -18.44 -10.00 12.48
CA LEU A 483 -18.19 -9.47 13.82
C LEU A 483 -19.49 -8.98 14.46
N SER A 484 -19.61 -9.10 15.77
CA SER A 484 -20.69 -8.49 16.56
C SER A 484 -20.24 -7.18 17.23
N GLU A 485 -21.18 -6.36 17.70
CA GLU A 485 -20.84 -5.18 18.50
C GLU A 485 -20.08 -5.56 19.79
N ASP A 486 -20.39 -6.72 20.38
CA ASP A 486 -19.69 -7.25 21.56
C ASP A 486 -18.22 -7.58 21.26
N ASP A 487 -17.90 -8.08 20.05
CA ASP A 487 -16.51 -8.34 19.64
C ASP A 487 -15.69 -7.04 19.59
N PHE A 488 -16.28 -5.96 19.07
CA PHE A 488 -15.63 -4.65 19.05
C PHE A 488 -15.47 -4.06 20.45
N ILE A 489 -16.49 -4.19 21.32
CA ILE A 489 -16.39 -3.73 22.72
C ILE A 489 -15.30 -4.50 23.48
N ALA A 490 -15.25 -5.83 23.30
CA ALA A 490 -14.24 -6.67 23.93
C ALA A 490 -12.81 -6.32 23.44
N GLU A 491 -12.62 -6.10 22.13
CA GLU A 491 -11.32 -5.72 21.58
C GLU A 491 -10.92 -4.28 21.95
N ARG A 492 -11.87 -3.34 22.04
CA ARG A 492 -11.66 -2.00 22.62
C ARG A 492 -11.10 -2.10 24.04
N ASP A 493 -11.77 -2.84 24.92
CA ASP A 493 -11.36 -2.95 26.33
C ASP A 493 -10.02 -3.68 26.47
N ALA A 494 -9.82 -4.74 25.69
CA ALA A 494 -8.58 -5.50 25.67
C ALA A 494 -7.40 -4.68 25.13
N SER A 495 -7.60 -3.84 24.10
CA SER A 495 -6.55 -2.96 23.56
C SER A 495 -6.16 -1.88 24.57
N VAL A 496 -7.11 -1.23 25.23
CA VAL A 496 -6.81 -0.26 26.30
C VAL A 496 -6.06 -0.93 27.46
N ALA A 497 -6.44 -2.14 27.85
CA ALA A 497 -5.73 -2.91 28.88
C ALA A 497 -4.28 -3.27 28.45
N ARG A 498 -4.08 -3.66 27.18
CA ARG A 498 -2.74 -3.92 26.62
C ARG A 498 -1.87 -2.68 26.61
N GLN A 499 -2.39 -1.52 26.21
CA GLN A 499 -1.63 -0.26 26.26
C GLN A 499 -1.20 0.08 27.69
N LYS A 500 -2.12 0.03 28.66
CA LYS A 500 -1.77 0.27 30.08
C LYS A 500 -0.69 -0.68 30.59
N LYS A 501 -0.73 -1.95 30.16
CA LYS A 501 0.29 -2.93 30.48
C LYS A 501 1.66 -2.56 29.89
N VAL A 502 1.70 -2.13 28.62
CA VAL A 502 2.95 -1.69 27.99
C VAL A 502 3.50 -0.43 28.69
N GLU A 503 2.64 0.53 29.03
CA GLU A 503 3.03 1.74 29.80
C GLU A 503 3.58 1.41 31.19
N ALA A 504 3.06 0.38 31.85
CA ALA A 504 3.53 -0.06 33.17
C ALA A 504 4.79 -0.95 33.12
N GLU A 505 5.08 -1.58 31.98
CA GLU A 505 6.26 -2.45 31.78
C GLU A 505 7.53 -1.66 31.40
N ASP A 506 7.42 -0.37 31.07
CA ASP A 506 8.57 0.47 30.77
C ASP A 506 9.45 0.69 32.00
N SER A 507 10.67 0.16 31.94
CA SER A 507 11.65 0.24 33.04
C SER A 507 12.75 1.28 32.83
N GLU A 508 12.95 1.75 31.61
CA GLU A 508 13.99 2.71 31.23
C GLU A 508 13.39 4.04 30.76
N PRO A 509 14.10 5.18 30.96
CA PRO A 509 13.66 6.45 30.40
C PRO A 509 13.69 6.42 28.87
N PHE A 510 12.82 7.18 28.21
CA PHE A 510 12.69 7.21 26.75
C PHE A 510 13.99 7.58 26.05
N GLU A 511 14.79 8.44 26.66
CA GLU A 511 16.09 8.88 26.17
C GLU A 511 17.08 7.70 26.03
N ALA A 512 16.99 6.70 26.92
CA ALA A 512 17.80 5.47 26.82
C ALA A 512 17.36 4.59 25.65
N LEU A 513 16.06 4.51 25.38
CA LEU A 513 15.55 3.85 24.17
C LEU A 513 16.06 4.57 22.91
N LEU A 514 15.96 5.90 22.86
CA LEU A 514 16.43 6.68 21.70
C LEU A 514 17.93 6.53 21.45
N ALA A 515 18.74 6.45 22.50
CA ALA A 515 20.19 6.23 22.36
C ALA A 515 20.54 4.91 21.65
N ARG A 516 19.65 3.91 21.64
CA ARG A 516 19.81 2.67 20.87
C ARG A 516 19.40 2.79 19.40
N HIS A 517 18.69 3.84 19.03
CA HIS A 517 18.22 4.14 17.67
C HIS A 517 18.99 5.28 16.98
N ALA A 518 19.82 6.01 17.73
CA ALA A 518 20.79 6.97 17.21
C ALA A 518 21.86 6.23 16.39
#